data_AF-A0A238LK92-F1
#
_entry.id   AF-A0A238LK92-F1
#
_cell.length_a   1.000
_cell.length_b   1.000
_cell.length_c   1.000
_cell.angle_alpha   90.00
_cell.angle_beta   90.00
_cell.angle_gamma   90.00
#
_symmetry.space_group_name_H-M   'P 1'
#
loop_
_entity.id
_entity.type
_entity.pdbx_description
1 polymer ?
#
loop_
_entity_poly.entity_id
_entity_poly.type
_entity_poly.pdbx_seq_one_letter_code
_entity_poly.pdbx_strand_id
1 'polypeptide(L)'
;MNWDIEAPNVVTEARFRELVESGYSAEILCQESAHKKGPSYYGVWIMRVVSDEGVEKLLVTARTRTTYNDIKIREFKTITGVVSFLIGIGFSHADVPLEEGQRTTHKLATTDKGGSK
;
A
#
# COMPACT_ATOMS: atom_id res chain seq x y z
N MET A 1 -24.62 6.62 11.84
CA MET A 1 -23.53 5.82 12.43
C MET A 1 -23.13 4.80 11.40
N ASN A 2 -22.03 5.06 10.70
CA ASN A 2 -21.59 4.22 9.59
C ASN A 2 -20.66 3.14 10.16
N TRP A 3 -21.21 1.94 10.37
CA TRP A 3 -20.44 0.76 10.80
C TRP A 3 -19.82 0.08 9.59
N ASP A 4 -18.97 0.81 8.86
CA ASP A 4 -17.99 0.17 7.98
C ASP A 4 -16.92 -0.47 8.88
N ILE A 5 -17.29 -1.59 9.49
CA ILE A 5 -16.35 -2.46 10.20
C ILE A 5 -15.55 -3.14 9.08
N GLU A 6 -14.51 -2.46 8.60
CA GLU A 6 -13.43 -3.12 7.87
C GLU A 6 -12.96 -4.28 8.75
N ALA A 7 -12.75 -5.47 8.17
CA ALA A 7 -12.13 -6.56 8.89
C ALA A 7 -10.80 -6.03 9.49
N PRO A 8 -10.47 -6.37 10.75
CA PRO A 8 -9.59 -5.55 11.60
C PRO A 8 -8.19 -5.29 11.03
N ASN A 9 -7.75 -6.11 10.07
CA ASN A 9 -6.42 -6.15 9.48
C ASN A 9 -6.38 -5.87 7.96
N VAL A 10 -7.44 -5.32 7.36
CA VAL A 10 -7.46 -4.93 5.94
C VAL A 10 -7.98 -3.52 5.74
N VAL A 11 -7.59 -2.88 4.64
CA VAL A 11 -8.01 -1.52 4.27
C VAL A 11 -8.26 -1.40 2.77
N THR A 12 -9.26 -0.61 2.42
CA THR A 12 -9.44 -0.14 1.03
C THR A 12 -8.37 0.86 0.63
N GLU A 13 -8.24 1.19 -0.67
CA GLU A 13 -7.30 2.21 -1.13
C GLU A 13 -7.56 3.59 -0.51
N ALA A 14 -8.84 3.98 -0.36
CA ALA A 14 -9.20 5.24 0.27
C ALA A 14 -8.67 5.31 1.71
N ARG A 15 -8.93 4.27 2.51
CA ARG A 15 -8.45 4.20 3.88
C ARG A 15 -6.94 4.04 3.99
N PHE A 16 -6.32 3.31 3.06
CA PHE A 16 -4.86 3.20 2.95
C PHE A 16 -4.22 4.58 2.81
N ARG A 17 -4.74 5.41 1.89
CA ARG A 17 -4.26 6.79 1.68
C ARG A 17 -4.41 7.62 2.95
N GLU A 18 -5.59 7.64 3.56
CA GLU A 18 -5.83 8.40 4.80
C GLU A 18 -4.85 8.03 5.93
N LEU A 19 -4.55 6.74 6.09
CA LEU A 19 -3.62 6.27 7.12
C LEU A 19 -2.18 6.70 6.83
N VAL A 20 -1.75 6.61 5.56
CA VAL A 20 -0.42 7.09 5.14
C VAL A 20 -0.29 8.60 5.37
N GLU A 21 -1.33 9.37 5.03
CA GLU A 21 -1.39 10.82 5.30
C GLU A 21 -1.40 11.14 6.79
N SER A 22 -1.96 10.25 7.63
CA SER A 22 -1.92 10.37 9.10
C SER A 22 -0.61 9.87 9.72
N GLY A 23 0.41 9.55 8.91
CA GLY A 23 1.75 9.17 9.39
C GLY A 23 2.02 7.68 9.48
N TYR A 24 1.14 6.81 8.97
CA TYR A 24 1.47 5.39 8.81
C TYR A 24 2.48 5.23 7.66
N SER A 25 3.28 4.17 7.73
CA SER A 25 4.17 3.82 6.63
C SER A 25 3.48 2.89 5.66
N ALA A 26 3.71 3.06 4.36
CA ALA A 26 3.34 2.10 3.32
C ALA A 26 4.48 1.09 3.13
N GLU A 27 4.27 -0.17 3.50
CA GLU A 27 5.22 -1.25 3.28
C GLU A 27 4.83 -2.06 2.04
N ILE A 28 5.82 -2.33 1.19
CA ILE A 28 5.69 -3.16 0.00
C ILE A 28 6.39 -4.48 0.28
N LEU A 29 5.71 -5.60 0.03
CA LEU A 29 6.29 -6.94 0.10
C LEU A 29 6.31 -7.56 -1.30
N CYS A 30 7.47 -8.06 -1.72
CA CYS A 30 7.59 -8.90 -2.90
C CYS A 30 7.23 -10.35 -2.52
N GLN A 31 6.09 -10.85 -3.01
CA GLN A 31 5.64 -12.22 -2.78
C GLN A 31 6.20 -13.20 -3.81
N GLU A 32 6.48 -12.74 -5.03
CA GLU A 32 7.12 -13.55 -6.07
C GLU A 32 8.18 -12.70 -6.76
N SER A 33 9.39 -13.26 -6.84
CA SER A 33 10.57 -12.57 -7.39
C SER A 33 10.30 -12.00 -8.78
N ALA A 34 10.70 -10.76 -8.96
CA ALA A 34 10.48 -10.03 -10.19
C ALA A 34 11.39 -10.55 -11.31
N HIS A 35 10.82 -10.72 -12.50
CA HIS A 35 11.54 -11.05 -13.71
C HIS A 35 11.34 -9.98 -14.78
N LYS A 36 12.40 -9.76 -15.58
CA LYS A 36 12.37 -8.78 -16.65
C LYS A 36 11.58 -9.31 -17.85
N LYS A 37 10.67 -8.49 -18.38
CA LYS A 37 9.95 -8.75 -19.63
C LYS A 37 9.90 -7.47 -20.46
N GLY A 38 10.69 -7.43 -21.53
CA GLY A 38 10.91 -6.22 -22.31
C GLY A 38 11.58 -5.12 -21.46
N PRO A 39 11.08 -3.88 -21.46
CA PRO A 39 11.64 -2.79 -20.66
C PRO A 39 11.11 -2.76 -19.21
N SER A 40 10.28 -3.71 -18.79
CA SER A 40 9.61 -3.69 -17.48
C SER A 40 9.89 -4.96 -16.66
N TYR A 41 9.48 -4.93 -15.39
CA TYR A 41 9.55 -6.04 -14.44
C TYR A 41 8.15 -6.50 -14.04
N TYR A 42 7.98 -7.82 -14.03
CA TYR A 42 6.77 -8.51 -13.62
C TYR A 42 7.09 -9.38 -12.41
N GLY A 43 6.19 -9.40 -11.44
CA GLY A 43 6.33 -10.11 -10.18
C GLY A 43 5.01 -10.06 -9.45
N VAL A 44 5.02 -10.34 -8.15
CA VAL A 44 3.82 -10.16 -7.32
C VAL A 44 4.19 -9.34 -6.11
N TRP A 45 3.55 -8.18 -5.99
CA TRP A 45 3.68 -7.32 -4.82
C TRP A 45 2.34 -7.14 -4.15
N ILE A 46 2.39 -7.10 -2.83
CA ILE A 46 1.27 -6.64 -1.99
C ILE A 46 1.74 -5.44 -1.18
N MET A 47 0.78 -4.68 -0.67
CA MET A 47 1.06 -3.54 0.19
C MET A 47 0.25 -3.61 1.47
N ARG A 48 0.81 -3.06 2.54
CA ARG A 48 0.13 -2.82 3.81
C ARG A 48 0.54 -1.47 4.37
N VAL A 49 -0.35 -0.89 5.16
CA VAL A 49 0.04 0.21 6.06
C VAL A 49 0.52 -0.36 7.38
N VAL A 50 1.53 0.28 7.98
CA VAL A 50 2.13 -0.08 9.26
C VAL A 50 2.17 1.16 10.15
N SER A 51 1.56 1.08 11.34
CA SER A 51 1.66 2.15 12.34
C SER A 51 3.03 2.16 13.01
N ASP A 52 3.37 3.24 13.72
CA ASP A 52 4.59 3.30 14.54
C ASP A 52 4.56 2.29 15.72
N GLU A 53 3.38 1.79 16.09
CA GLU A 53 3.18 0.71 17.07
C GLU A 53 3.25 -0.70 16.44
N GLY A 54 3.49 -0.79 15.13
CA GLY A 54 3.57 -2.06 14.40
C GLY A 54 2.21 -2.67 14.01
N VAL A 55 1.12 -1.89 14.07
CA VAL A 55 -0.20 -2.38 13.62
C VAL A 55 -0.25 -2.37 12.10
N GLU A 56 -0.53 -3.53 11.52
CA GLU A 56 -0.50 -3.76 10.09
C GLU A 56 -1.92 -3.90 9.51
N LYS A 57 -2.17 -3.27 8.36
CA LYS A 57 -3.40 -3.48 7.59
C LYS A 57 -3.13 -3.66 6.11
N LEU A 58 -3.56 -4.80 5.55
CA LEU A 58 -3.35 -5.18 4.15
C LEU A 58 -4.25 -4.40 3.21
N LEU A 59 -3.69 -3.94 2.10
CA LEU A 59 -4.45 -3.31 1.02
C LEU A 59 -5.29 -4.35 0.28
N VAL A 60 -6.59 -4.08 0.15
CA VAL A 60 -7.53 -4.93 -0.57
C VAL A 60 -8.18 -4.20 -1.74
N THR A 61 -8.69 -4.96 -2.71
CA THR A 61 -9.52 -4.39 -3.77
C THR A 61 -10.94 -4.16 -3.25
N ALA A 62 -11.59 -3.06 -3.66
CA ALA A 62 -12.89 -2.62 -3.14
C ALA A 62 -14.11 -3.52 -3.49
N ARG A 63 -13.92 -4.70 -4.08
CA ARG A 63 -15.02 -5.66 -4.36
C ARG A 63 -15.30 -6.43 -3.05
N THR A 64 -16.45 -6.43 -2.39
CA THR A 64 -17.82 -5.98 -2.68
C THR A 64 -18.51 -5.76 -1.32
N ARG A 65 -19.31 -4.69 -1.20
CA ARG A 65 -19.94 -4.19 0.05
C ARG A 65 -21.07 -5.09 0.63
N THR A 66 -21.06 -6.41 0.44
CA THR A 66 -22.23 -7.24 0.80
C THR A 66 -21.96 -8.59 1.44
N THR A 67 -20.74 -9.11 1.44
CA THR A 67 -20.42 -10.38 2.13
C THR A 67 -18.95 -10.38 2.54
N TYR A 68 -18.68 -10.67 3.82
CA TYR A 68 -17.33 -10.85 4.41
C TYR A 68 -16.43 -11.83 3.61
N ASN A 69 -17.03 -12.60 2.70
CA ASN A 69 -16.40 -13.66 1.92
C ASN A 69 -15.59 -13.20 0.69
N ASP A 70 -15.63 -11.91 0.30
CA ASP A 70 -15.02 -11.44 -0.95
C ASP A 70 -13.77 -10.56 -0.76
N ILE A 71 -13.23 -10.48 0.46
CA ILE A 71 -12.02 -9.68 0.73
C ILE A 71 -10.85 -10.25 -0.07
N LYS A 72 -10.45 -9.53 -1.13
CA LYS A 72 -9.34 -9.89 -1.99
C LYS A 72 -8.17 -8.93 -1.81
N ILE A 73 -7.02 -9.47 -1.37
CA ILE A 73 -5.76 -8.74 -1.29
C ILE A 73 -5.43 -8.16 -2.67
N ARG A 74 -5.02 -6.89 -2.69
CA ARG A 74 -4.60 -6.24 -3.92
C ARG A 74 -3.19 -6.65 -4.25
N GLU A 75 -3.06 -7.44 -5.30
CA GLU A 75 -1.79 -7.78 -5.92
C GLU A 75 -1.46 -6.81 -7.06
N PHE A 76 -0.22 -6.36 -7.11
CA PHE A 76 0.36 -5.66 -8.24
C PHE A 76 1.20 -6.65 -9.03
N LYS A 77 0.96 -6.76 -10.34
CA LYS A 77 1.67 -7.71 -11.22
C LYS A 77 2.81 -7.10 -12.03
N THR A 78 3.00 -5.78 -11.92
CA THR A 78 4.03 -5.03 -12.63
C THR A 78 4.65 -3.99 -11.71
N ILE A 79 5.95 -3.74 -11.88
CA ILE A 79 6.65 -2.66 -11.17
C ILE A 79 6.00 -1.30 -11.45
N THR A 80 5.54 -1.08 -12.69
CA THR A 80 4.80 0.13 -13.06
C THR A 80 3.52 0.29 -12.25
N GLY A 81 2.79 -0.80 -11.99
CA GLY A 81 1.59 -0.75 -11.15
C GLY A 81 1.88 -0.34 -9.70
N VAL A 82 2.99 -0.83 -9.14
CA VAL A 82 3.48 -0.45 -7.80
C VAL A 82 3.84 1.04 -7.76
N VAL A 83 4.66 1.49 -8.71
CA VAL A 83 5.11 2.89 -8.79
C VAL A 83 3.93 3.83 -8.98
N SER A 84 3.04 3.56 -9.95
CA SER A 84 1.86 4.39 -10.21
C SER A 84 0.97 4.52 -8.98
N PHE A 85 0.84 3.47 -8.17
CA PHE A 85 0.06 3.52 -6.94
C PHE A 85 0.69 4.43 -5.88
N LEU A 86 2.00 4.31 -5.64
CA LEU A 86 2.71 5.17 -4.68
C LEU A 86 2.68 6.65 -5.09
N ILE A 87 2.97 6.93 -6.37
CA ILE A 87 2.87 8.31 -6.90
C ILE A 87 1.44 8.82 -6.76
N GLY A 88 0.45 7.96 -7.02
CA GLY A 88 -0.96 8.29 -6.84
C GLY A 88 -1.33 8.67 -5.40
N ILE A 89 -0.66 8.10 -4.39
CA ILE A 89 -0.82 8.45 -2.97
C ILE A 89 -0.17 9.80 -2.64
N GLY A 90 0.94 10.15 -3.30
CA GLY A 90 1.67 11.40 -3.07
C GLY A 90 3.15 11.20 -2.75
N PHE A 91 3.67 9.97 -2.82
CA PHE A 91 5.12 9.74 -2.72
C PHE A 91 5.83 10.34 -3.94
N SER A 92 7.00 10.96 -3.73
CA SER A 92 7.82 11.54 -4.81
C SER A 92 8.80 10.55 -5.44
N HIS A 93 9.03 9.42 -4.79
CA HIS A 93 9.92 8.35 -5.21
C HIS A 93 9.33 7.01 -4.77
N ALA A 94 9.82 5.94 -5.39
CA ALA A 94 9.44 4.58 -5.08
C ALA A 94 10.70 3.71 -5.08
N ASP A 95 10.89 2.99 -3.97
CA ASP A 95 11.82 1.87 -3.83
C ASP A 95 10.96 0.61 -3.80
N VAL A 96 11.30 -0.39 -4.62
CA VAL A 96 10.45 -1.57 -4.85
C VAL A 96 11.33 -2.82 -4.73
N PRO A 97 11.05 -3.72 -3.78
CA PRO A 97 11.83 -4.94 -3.61
C PRO A 97 11.61 -5.87 -4.80
N LEU A 98 12.66 -6.49 -5.31
CA LEU A 98 12.59 -7.35 -6.49
C LEU A 98 12.72 -8.84 -6.18
N GLU A 99 13.23 -9.20 -5.00
CA GLU A 99 13.37 -10.60 -4.60
C GLU A 99 12.26 -11.00 -3.62
N GLU A 100 11.79 -12.24 -3.75
CA GLU A 100 10.76 -12.81 -2.88
C GLU A 100 11.13 -12.70 -1.39
N GLY A 101 10.17 -12.26 -0.58
CA GLY A 101 10.33 -12.05 0.86
C GLY A 101 10.98 -10.71 1.24
N GLN A 102 11.58 -9.98 0.29
CA GLN A 102 12.10 -8.65 0.55
C GLN A 102 10.96 -7.63 0.71
N ARG A 103 11.21 -6.64 1.57
CA ARG A 103 10.27 -5.56 1.86
C ARG A 103 10.95 -4.21 1.88
N THR A 104 10.22 -3.17 1.50
CA THR A 104 10.65 -1.77 1.58
C THR A 104 9.53 -0.93 2.19
N THR A 105 9.89 0.11 2.93
CA THR A 105 8.93 0.96 3.64
C THR A 105 9.03 2.40 3.19
N HIS A 106 7.89 3.01 2.91
CA HIS A 106 7.73 4.40 2.50
C HIS A 106 6.94 5.18 3.52
N LYS A 107 7.41 6.35 3.93
CA LYS A 107 6.69 7.27 4.82
C LYS A 107 6.60 8.62 4.14
N LEU A 108 5.42 9.25 4.13
CA LEU A 108 5.30 10.59 3.58
C LEU A 108 6.13 11.54 4.45
N ALA A 109 6.87 12.43 3.81
CA ALA A 109 7.51 13.52 4.54
C ALA A 109 6.41 14.35 5.20
N THR A 110 6.48 14.52 6.52
CA THR A 110 5.68 15.54 7.20
C THR A 110 6.06 16.87 6.60
N THR A 111 5.18 17.43 5.77
CA THR A 111 5.28 18.85 5.44
C THR A 111 4.97 19.56 6.75
N ASP A 112 6.00 20.11 7.38
CA ASP A 112 5.80 21.17 8.37
C ASP A 112 4.98 22.25 7.65
N LYS A 113 3.67 22.26 7.89
CA LYS A 113 2.86 23.45 7.64
C LYS A 113 3.34 24.46 8.68
N GLY A 114 4.49 25.07 8.37
CA GLY A 114 5.10 26.12 9.17
C GLY A 114 4.04 27.16 9.48
N GLY A 115 3.82 27.37 10.78
CA GLY A 115 2.92 28.40 11.26
C GLY A 115 3.31 29.74 10.67
N SER A 116 2.43 30.32 9.86
CA SER A 116 2.41 31.77 9.72
C SER A 116 1.80 32.31 11.01
N LYS A 117 2.66 32.86 11.86
CA LYS A 117 2.29 33.89 12.83
C LYS A 117 1.82 35.14 12.11
#